data_AF-A0A644URL9-F1
#
_entry.id   AF-A0A644URL9-F1
#
_cell.length_a   1.000
_cell.length_b   1.000
_cell.length_c   1.000
_cell.angle_alpha   90.00
_cell.angle_beta   90.00
_cell.angle_gamma   90.00
#
_symmetry.space_group_name_H-M   'P 1'
#
loop_
_entity.id
_entity.type
_entity.pdbx_description
1 polymer ?
#
loop_
_entity_poly.entity_id
_entity_poly.type
_entity_poly.pdbx_seq_one_letter_code
_entity_poly.pdbx_strand_id
1 'polypeptide(L)'
;MEKSSIIERFGGLVKEESLTCLDDKSMMPHACMLEAIAPFSGYYNDVRGAMKPIYLFLVLDGHYPLEKIIRATLAVHQKIKKPFDAASGSVTLFDHTCEVIRIRDLKQFDDIRELQVLYAEHGFNYRKKMRKVSNDKGIIKLRKFFYLEPAGDGLYIDRAQPHHAYFTIPRALEFEEFREFTKEAKYDTGILYFDAAYAWFYEDKGIKEMVRVYRENLTLNKLKAIRDRYLTVMK
;
A
#
# COMPACT_ATOMS: atom_id res chain seq x y z
N MET A 1 -6.86 33.22 -4.77
CA MET A 1 -6.07 31.97 -4.73
C MET A 1 -6.51 31.20 -3.50
N GLU A 2 -7.40 30.23 -3.66
CA GLU A 2 -7.73 29.32 -2.56
C GLU A 2 -6.48 28.50 -2.22
N LYS A 3 -6.09 28.52 -0.95
CA LYS A 3 -5.03 27.65 -0.44
C LYS A 3 -5.49 26.21 -0.68
N SER A 4 -4.82 25.47 -1.57
CA SER A 4 -4.92 24.00 -1.57
C SER A 4 -4.47 23.55 -0.19
N SER A 5 -5.44 23.13 0.64
CA SER A 5 -5.21 22.71 2.02
C SER A 5 -4.84 21.23 2.02
N ILE A 6 -3.69 20.91 1.45
CA ILE A 6 -3.12 19.56 1.60
C ILE A 6 -2.91 19.33 3.10
N ILE A 7 -3.56 18.28 3.61
CA ILE A 7 -3.39 17.83 4.99
C ILE A 7 -2.47 16.63 5.01
N GLU A 8 -1.50 16.66 5.91
CA GLU A 8 -0.67 15.50 6.23
C GLU A 8 -1.32 14.74 7.39
N ARG A 9 -1.46 13.42 7.24
CA ARG A 9 -2.01 12.54 8.28
C ARG A 9 -1.22 11.25 8.38
N PHE A 10 -0.96 10.80 9.59
CA PHE A 10 -0.36 9.49 9.84
C PHE A 10 -1.45 8.44 10.03
N GLY A 11 -1.23 7.22 9.53
CA GLY A 11 -2.19 6.15 9.66
C GLY A 11 -1.72 4.83 9.09
N GLY A 12 -2.67 4.02 8.63
CA GLY A 12 -2.36 2.73 8.03
C GLY A 12 -3.34 2.30 6.95
N LEU A 13 -2.98 1.21 6.30
CA LEU A 13 -3.73 0.62 5.19
C LEU A 13 -3.56 -0.90 5.22
N VAL A 14 -4.64 -1.64 4.96
CA VAL A 14 -4.64 -3.09 4.79
C VAL A 14 -5.19 -3.45 3.40
N LYS A 15 -4.50 -4.36 2.71
CA LYS A 15 -4.89 -4.86 1.38
C LYS A 15 -4.48 -6.32 1.20
N GLU A 16 -5.12 -7.00 0.27
CA GLU A 16 -4.73 -8.35 -0.18
C GLU A 16 -4.03 -8.23 -1.55
N GLU A 17 -2.87 -8.87 -1.71
CA GLU A 17 -2.20 -9.01 -3.01
C GLU A 17 -1.61 -10.41 -3.19
N SER A 18 -1.42 -10.81 -4.44
CA SER A 18 -0.64 -12.00 -4.77
C SER A 18 0.85 -11.69 -4.70
N LEU A 19 1.58 -12.45 -3.89
CA LEU A 19 3.00 -12.29 -3.62
C LEU A 19 3.81 -13.47 -4.16
N THR A 20 5.04 -13.21 -4.57
CA THR A 20 6.03 -14.22 -4.95
C THR A 20 7.37 -13.90 -4.32
N CYS A 21 8.11 -14.94 -3.91
CA CYS A 21 9.50 -14.78 -3.54
C CYS A 21 10.33 -14.38 -4.76
N LEU A 22 11.05 -13.27 -4.65
CA LEU A 22 12.08 -12.96 -5.64
C LEU A 22 13.27 -13.90 -5.46
N ASP A 23 13.82 -14.35 -6.58
CA ASP A 23 15.06 -15.12 -6.64
C ASP A 23 15.96 -14.57 -7.76
N ASP A 24 16.48 -13.36 -7.54
CA ASP A 24 17.37 -12.66 -8.44
C ASP A 24 18.81 -12.61 -7.89
N LYS A 25 19.79 -12.84 -8.77
CA LYS A 25 21.23 -12.83 -8.42
C LYS A 25 21.74 -11.45 -8.03
N SER A 26 21.03 -10.40 -8.40
CA SER A 26 21.34 -9.01 -8.03
C SER A 26 21.09 -8.73 -6.54
N MET A 27 20.30 -9.55 -5.83
CA MET A 27 19.93 -9.30 -4.43
C MET A 27 21.03 -9.70 -3.43
N MET A 28 20.93 -9.18 -2.20
CA MET A 28 21.78 -9.66 -1.10
C MET A 28 21.60 -11.17 -0.87
N PRO A 29 22.69 -11.96 -0.77
CA PRO A 29 22.60 -13.39 -0.52
C PRO A 29 21.75 -13.70 0.72
N HIS A 30 20.84 -14.68 0.57
CA HIS A 30 19.96 -15.19 1.62
C HIS A 30 18.89 -14.23 2.16
N ALA A 31 18.83 -12.97 1.71
CA ALA A 31 17.75 -12.05 2.09
C ALA A 31 16.44 -12.48 1.43
N CYS A 32 15.39 -12.65 2.23
CA CYS A 32 14.05 -12.93 1.73
C CYS A 32 13.40 -11.62 1.26
N MET A 33 12.90 -11.63 0.02
CA MET A 33 12.11 -10.54 -0.53
C MET A 33 10.86 -11.08 -1.21
N LEU A 34 9.80 -10.27 -1.17
CA LEU A 34 8.56 -10.55 -1.88
C LEU A 34 8.32 -9.45 -2.92
N GLU A 35 7.74 -9.85 -4.04
CA GLU A 35 7.18 -8.96 -5.05
C GLU A 35 5.68 -9.18 -5.14
N ALA A 36 4.90 -8.11 -5.28
CA ALA A 36 3.51 -8.21 -5.67
C ALA A 36 3.39 -8.35 -7.20
N ILE A 37 2.82 -9.48 -7.66
CA ILE A 37 2.77 -9.86 -9.08
C ILE A 37 1.72 -9.05 -9.87
N ALA A 38 0.64 -8.69 -9.20
CA ALA A 38 -0.43 -7.89 -9.76
C ALA A 38 -0.90 -6.85 -8.74
N PRO A 39 -0.06 -5.82 -8.45
CA PRO A 39 -0.48 -4.74 -7.59
C PRO A 39 -1.73 -4.11 -8.18
N PHE A 40 -2.72 -3.82 -7.35
CA PHE A 40 -4.01 -3.29 -7.79
C PHE A 40 -4.77 -4.20 -8.77
N SER A 41 -4.74 -5.52 -8.54
CA SER A 41 -5.39 -6.52 -9.41
C SER A 41 -6.87 -6.23 -9.69
N GLY A 42 -7.58 -5.59 -8.76
CA GLY A 42 -8.98 -5.18 -8.95
C GLY A 42 -9.20 -4.13 -10.05
N TYR A 43 -8.13 -3.49 -10.54
CA TYR A 43 -8.11 -2.60 -11.68
C TYR A 43 -7.39 -3.24 -12.88
N TYR A 44 -6.15 -3.70 -12.69
CA TYR A 44 -5.29 -4.12 -13.80
C TYR A 44 -5.63 -5.47 -14.43
N ASN A 45 -6.40 -6.33 -13.77
CA ASN A 45 -6.85 -7.57 -14.41
C ASN A 45 -7.77 -7.30 -15.61
N ASP A 46 -8.46 -6.16 -15.60
CA ASP A 46 -9.45 -5.80 -16.61
C ASP A 46 -8.95 -4.74 -17.61
N VAL A 47 -7.79 -4.12 -17.36
CA VAL A 47 -7.19 -3.09 -18.23
C VAL A 47 -5.99 -3.66 -18.99
N ARG A 48 -6.13 -3.79 -20.32
CA ARG A 48 -5.06 -4.30 -21.19
C ARG A 48 -3.96 -3.27 -21.44
N GLY A 49 -2.70 -3.70 -21.38
CA GLY A 49 -1.54 -2.92 -21.81
C GLY A 49 -1.02 -1.89 -20.80
N ALA A 50 -1.60 -1.79 -19.61
CA ALA A 50 -1.12 -0.86 -18.60
C ALA A 50 0.15 -1.38 -17.90
N MET A 51 1.11 -0.48 -17.64
CA MET A 51 2.33 -0.79 -16.93
C MET A 51 2.05 -0.91 -15.44
N LYS A 52 2.30 -2.10 -14.88
CA LYS A 52 2.10 -2.35 -13.45
C LYS A 52 3.24 -1.70 -12.65
N PRO A 53 2.95 -1.01 -11.54
CA PRO A 53 4.00 -0.48 -10.69
C PRO A 53 4.73 -1.62 -9.96
N ILE A 54 6.02 -1.46 -9.70
CA ILE A 54 6.81 -2.43 -8.96
C ILE A 54 6.61 -2.21 -7.46
N TYR A 55 6.19 -3.26 -6.76
CA TYR A 55 5.97 -3.28 -5.31
C TYR A 55 6.79 -4.41 -4.71
N LEU A 56 7.75 -4.04 -3.87
CA LEU A 56 8.68 -4.95 -3.24
C LEU A 56 8.54 -4.89 -1.73
N PHE A 57 8.85 -5.99 -1.07
CA PHE A 57 8.81 -6.09 0.38
C PHE A 57 10.13 -6.70 0.86
N LEU A 58 10.93 -5.88 1.53
CA LEU A 58 12.13 -6.35 2.23
C LEU A 58 11.68 -7.07 3.50
N VAL A 59 11.85 -8.39 3.58
CA VAL A 59 11.39 -9.17 4.74
C VAL A 59 12.43 -9.10 5.85
N LEU A 60 12.03 -8.55 6.99
CA LEU A 60 12.91 -8.28 8.12
C LEU A 60 13.01 -9.49 9.05
N ASP A 61 14.18 -9.65 9.66
CA ASP A 61 14.40 -10.57 10.78
C ASP A 61 14.11 -9.84 12.09
N GLY A 62 12.93 -10.11 12.64
CA GLY A 62 12.42 -9.49 13.85
C GLY A 62 11.67 -8.17 13.62
N HIS A 63 11.23 -7.58 14.73
CA HIS A 63 10.46 -6.34 14.75
C HIS A 63 11.38 -5.13 14.95
N TYR A 64 11.11 -4.07 14.20
CA TYR A 64 11.82 -2.79 14.28
C TYR A 64 10.82 -1.67 14.56
N PRO A 65 11.11 -0.77 15.53
CA PRO A 65 10.25 0.37 15.79
C PRO A 65 10.05 1.24 14.55
N LEU A 66 8.86 1.81 14.41
CA LEU A 66 8.48 2.66 13.28
C LEU A 66 9.47 3.82 13.10
N GLU A 67 9.89 4.45 14.19
CA GLU A 67 10.80 5.60 14.18
C GLU A 67 12.20 5.19 13.69
N LYS A 68 12.61 3.94 13.92
CA LYS A 68 13.87 3.41 13.38
C LYS A 68 13.78 3.26 11.87
N ILE A 69 12.66 2.72 11.37
CA ILE A 69 12.41 2.58 9.92
C ILE A 69 12.39 3.96 9.27
N ILE A 70 11.61 4.92 9.80
CA ILE A 70 11.51 6.27 9.24
C ILE A 70 12.87 6.97 9.20
N ARG A 71 13.65 6.95 10.30
CA ARG A 71 14.99 7.58 10.33
C ARG A 71 15.94 6.95 9.32
N ALA A 72 15.90 5.62 9.18
CA ALA A 72 16.71 4.92 8.19
C ALA A 72 16.26 5.26 6.76
N THR A 73 14.96 5.27 6.46
CA THR A 73 14.42 5.69 5.16
C THR A 73 14.89 7.10 4.79
N LEU A 74 14.86 8.05 5.72
CA LEU A 74 15.36 9.42 5.49
C LEU A 74 16.87 9.44 5.19
N ALA A 75 17.67 8.67 5.93
CA ALA A 75 19.12 8.58 5.69
C ALA A 75 19.45 7.88 4.36
N VAL A 76 18.71 6.83 4.00
CA VAL A 76 18.81 6.14 2.71
C VAL A 76 18.49 7.10 1.57
N HIS A 77 17.44 7.92 1.68
CA HIS A 77 17.10 8.96 0.70
C HIS A 77 18.21 9.99 0.48
N GLN A 78 18.96 10.34 1.52
CA GLN A 78 20.08 11.28 1.39
C GLN A 78 21.26 10.66 0.59
N LYS A 79 21.41 9.33 0.64
CA LYS A 79 22.47 8.60 -0.07
C LYS A 79 22.06 8.27 -1.51
N ILE A 80 20.85 7.75 -1.71
CA ILE A 80 20.35 7.37 -3.03
C ILE A 80 19.64 8.55 -3.69
N LYS A 81 20.24 9.12 -4.74
CA LYS A 81 19.65 10.23 -5.51
C LYS A 81 18.55 9.79 -6.49
N LYS A 82 17.85 8.71 -6.18
CA LYS A 82 16.80 8.11 -7.01
C LYS A 82 15.47 8.17 -6.25
N PRO A 83 14.35 8.41 -6.94
CA PRO A 83 13.04 8.39 -6.31
C PRO A 83 12.70 6.96 -5.89
N PHE A 84 12.23 6.79 -4.65
CA PHE A 84 11.55 5.60 -4.16
C PHE A 84 10.60 6.03 -3.04
N ASP A 85 9.64 5.19 -2.68
CA ASP A 85 8.85 5.37 -1.46
C ASP A 85 8.98 4.11 -0.60
N ALA A 86 9.17 4.30 0.70
CA ALA A 86 9.27 3.22 1.66
C ALA A 86 8.26 3.40 2.80
N ALA A 87 7.62 2.30 3.19
CA ALA A 87 6.76 2.27 4.37
C ALA A 87 7.03 1.04 5.22
N SER A 88 6.92 1.23 6.53
CA SER A 88 6.86 0.13 7.49
C SER A 88 5.56 -0.65 7.28
N GLY A 89 5.64 -1.97 7.43
CA GLY A 89 4.45 -2.79 7.41
C GLY A 89 4.72 -4.22 7.82
N SER A 90 3.68 -5.03 7.67
CA SER A 90 3.74 -6.48 7.82
C SER A 90 3.04 -7.16 6.65
N VAL A 91 3.46 -8.40 6.39
CA VAL A 91 2.83 -9.31 5.44
C VAL A 91 2.43 -10.57 6.17
N THR A 92 1.15 -10.91 6.13
CA THR A 92 0.63 -12.19 6.58
C THR A 92 0.41 -13.10 5.39
N LEU A 93 1.11 -14.22 5.34
CA LEU A 93 0.99 -15.28 4.34
C LEU A 93 0.68 -16.58 5.06
N PHE A 94 -0.39 -17.26 4.65
CA PHE A 94 -0.93 -18.41 5.40
C PHE A 94 -1.18 -17.97 6.86
N ASP A 95 -0.59 -18.66 7.84
CA ASP A 95 -0.70 -18.35 9.27
C ASP A 95 0.57 -17.66 9.83
N HIS A 96 1.39 -17.06 8.96
CA HIS A 96 2.65 -16.44 9.35
C HIS A 96 2.70 -14.96 8.97
N THR A 97 2.91 -14.10 9.97
CA THR A 97 3.16 -12.68 9.79
C THR A 97 4.66 -12.39 9.83
N CYS A 98 5.14 -11.59 8.88
CA CYS A 98 6.51 -11.10 8.81
C CYS A 98 6.50 -9.58 8.77
N GLU A 99 7.44 -8.95 9.47
CA GLU A 99 7.69 -7.51 9.36
C GLU A 99 8.41 -7.22 8.04
N VAL A 100 8.03 -6.12 7.40
CA VAL A 100 8.56 -5.71 6.10
C VAL A 100 8.81 -4.22 6.01
N ILE A 101 9.73 -3.85 5.11
CA ILE A 101 9.78 -2.51 4.52
C ILE A 101 9.26 -2.63 3.09
N ARG A 102 8.12 -2.01 2.81
CA ARG A 102 7.54 -1.98 1.47
C ARG A 102 8.22 -0.89 0.66
N ILE A 103 8.86 -1.24 -0.45
CA ILE A 103 9.50 -0.35 -1.41
C ILE A 103 8.66 -0.26 -2.67
N ARG A 104 8.51 0.95 -3.22
CA ARG A 104 7.87 1.19 -4.53
C ARG A 104 8.55 2.35 -5.27
N ASP A 105 8.10 2.57 -6.50
CA ASP A 105 8.55 3.65 -7.40
C ASP A 105 10.03 3.52 -7.80
N LEU A 106 10.60 2.31 -7.69
CA LEU A 106 11.89 1.98 -8.27
C LEU A 106 11.79 1.92 -9.79
N LYS A 107 12.78 2.51 -10.46
CA LYS A 107 12.87 2.47 -11.92
C LYS A 107 13.50 1.17 -12.43
N GLN A 108 14.41 0.57 -11.64
CA GLN A 108 15.19 -0.60 -12.03
C GLN A 108 15.41 -1.54 -10.83
N PHE A 109 15.52 -2.84 -11.10
CA PHE A 109 15.76 -3.87 -10.07
C PHE A 109 17.16 -3.78 -9.46
N ASP A 110 18.16 -3.27 -10.19
CA ASP A 110 19.54 -3.13 -9.68
C ASP A 110 19.64 -2.21 -8.45
N ASP A 111 18.69 -1.29 -8.27
CA ASP A 111 18.59 -0.39 -7.12
C ASP A 111 18.26 -1.14 -5.82
N ILE A 112 17.72 -2.36 -5.90
CA ILE A 112 17.24 -3.08 -4.73
C ILE A 112 18.39 -3.54 -3.84
N ARG A 113 19.50 -4.00 -4.44
CA ARG A 113 20.68 -4.41 -3.66
C ARG A 113 21.26 -3.23 -2.89
N GLU A 114 21.36 -2.08 -3.54
CA GLU A 114 21.85 -0.84 -2.94
C GLU A 114 20.96 -0.48 -1.74
N LEU A 115 19.64 -0.49 -1.91
CA LEU A 115 18.72 -0.27 -0.79
C LEU A 115 18.92 -1.29 0.34
N GLN A 116 19.06 -2.58 0.02
CA GLN A 116 19.25 -3.61 1.03
C GLN A 116 20.52 -3.38 1.86
N VAL A 117 21.63 -3.03 1.20
CA VAL A 117 22.90 -2.72 1.86
C VAL A 117 22.75 -1.48 2.74
N LEU A 118 22.13 -0.42 2.23
CA LEU A 118 21.97 0.83 3.00
C LEU A 118 21.08 0.63 4.23
N TYR A 119 19.98 -0.12 4.14
CA TYR A 119 19.20 -0.48 5.32
C TYR A 119 20.01 -1.39 6.27
N ALA A 120 20.84 -2.32 5.78
CA ALA A 120 21.70 -3.14 6.63
C ALA A 120 22.72 -2.30 7.42
N GLU A 121 23.30 -1.25 6.81
CA GLU A 121 24.17 -0.27 7.49
C GLU A 121 23.46 0.47 8.64
N HIS A 122 22.14 0.61 8.57
CA HIS A 122 21.29 1.15 9.63
C HIS A 122 20.81 0.09 10.65
N GLY A 123 21.41 -1.11 10.60
CA GLY A 123 21.19 -2.19 11.56
C GLY A 123 19.86 -2.91 11.36
N PHE A 124 19.43 -3.09 10.10
CA PHE A 124 18.31 -3.97 9.73
C PHE A 124 18.85 -5.32 9.25
N ASN A 125 18.33 -6.39 9.84
CA ASN A 125 18.60 -7.75 9.41
C ASN A 125 17.45 -8.27 8.55
N TYR A 126 17.78 -9.04 7.52
CA TYR A 126 16.81 -9.67 6.65
C TYR A 126 16.54 -11.11 7.08
N ARG A 127 15.28 -11.51 6.99
CA ARG A 127 14.90 -12.90 7.23
C ARG A 127 15.57 -13.79 6.19
N LYS A 128 16.04 -14.96 6.61
CA LYS A 128 16.51 -16.00 5.68
C LYS A 128 15.36 -16.45 4.78
N LYS A 129 15.67 -16.88 3.54
CA LYS A 129 14.69 -17.42 2.59
C LYS A 129 13.68 -18.35 3.28
N MET A 130 12.41 -18.02 3.15
CA MET A 130 11.30 -18.82 3.67
C MET A 130 10.94 -19.95 2.70
N ARG A 131 9.89 -20.73 3.05
CA ARG A 131 9.20 -21.61 2.09
C ARG A 131 8.90 -20.81 0.82
N LYS A 132 9.07 -21.45 -0.34
CA LYS A 132 8.83 -20.84 -1.65
C LYS A 132 7.38 -20.33 -1.72
N VAL A 133 7.23 -19.01 -1.77
CA VAL A 133 5.96 -18.31 -2.04
C VAL A 133 5.87 -18.08 -3.55
N SER A 134 4.77 -18.48 -4.16
CA SER A 134 4.59 -18.45 -5.62
C SER A 134 3.15 -18.12 -5.96
N ASN A 135 2.86 -16.84 -6.17
CA ASN A 135 1.52 -16.32 -6.45
C ASN A 135 0.50 -16.63 -5.35
N ASP A 136 0.96 -16.59 -4.10
CA ASP A 136 0.11 -16.80 -2.93
C ASP A 136 -0.49 -15.48 -2.45
N LYS A 137 -1.74 -15.52 -2.00
CA LYS A 137 -2.42 -14.34 -1.46
C LYS A 137 -1.87 -14.00 -0.07
N GLY A 138 -1.40 -12.76 0.09
CA GLY A 138 -0.95 -12.22 1.36
C GLY A 138 -1.74 -10.99 1.77
N ILE A 139 -1.99 -10.85 3.07
CA ILE A 139 -2.55 -9.64 3.66
C ILE A 139 -1.41 -8.72 4.04
N ILE A 140 -1.36 -7.55 3.42
CA ILE A 140 -0.35 -6.52 3.64
C ILE A 140 -0.97 -5.45 4.54
N LYS A 141 -0.30 -5.12 5.64
CA LYS A 141 -0.66 -3.99 6.52
C LYS A 141 0.49 -2.98 6.53
N LEU A 142 0.22 -1.74 6.13
CA LEU A 142 1.21 -0.66 6.07
C LEU A 142 0.92 0.41 7.11
N ARG A 143 1.97 1.08 7.58
CA ARG A 143 1.92 2.32 8.36
C ARG A 143 2.61 3.40 7.57
N LYS A 144 1.91 4.48 7.23
CA LYS A 144 2.42 5.53 6.35
C LYS A 144 1.80 6.90 6.63
N PHE A 145 2.42 7.91 6.06
CA PHE A 145 1.85 9.25 5.95
C PHE A 145 1.03 9.37 4.67
N PHE A 146 -0.08 10.08 4.78
CA PHE A 146 -0.99 10.43 3.70
C PHE A 146 -0.92 11.94 3.48
N TYR A 147 -0.94 12.35 2.21
CA TYR A 147 -0.96 13.76 1.79
C TYR A 147 -2.26 13.99 1.04
N LEU A 148 -3.29 14.41 1.78
CA LEU A 148 -4.68 14.39 1.31
C LEU A 148 -5.14 15.80 0.99
N GLU A 149 -5.76 15.99 -0.17
CA GLU A 149 -6.55 17.18 -0.46
C GLU A 149 -8.04 16.89 -0.22
N PRO A 150 -8.70 17.55 0.73
CA PRO A 150 -10.14 17.40 0.95
C PRO A 150 -10.94 17.82 -0.29
N ALA A 151 -11.90 17.00 -0.69
CA ALA A 151 -12.80 17.25 -1.83
C ALA A 151 -14.29 17.33 -1.42
N GLY A 152 -14.56 17.53 -0.13
CA GLY A 152 -15.90 17.60 0.46
C GLY A 152 -16.52 16.22 0.74
N ASP A 153 -17.55 16.18 1.59
CA ASP A 153 -18.34 14.97 1.90
C ASP A 153 -17.52 13.72 2.28
N GLY A 154 -16.44 13.92 3.04
CA GLY A 154 -15.53 12.84 3.46
C GLY A 154 -14.67 12.26 2.34
N LEU A 155 -14.55 12.95 1.20
CA LEU A 155 -13.72 12.57 0.06
C LEU A 155 -12.36 13.24 0.13
N TYR A 156 -11.33 12.52 -0.29
CA TYR A 156 -9.95 13.01 -0.35
C TYR A 156 -9.26 12.56 -1.63
N ILE A 157 -8.41 13.42 -2.19
CA ILE A 157 -7.52 13.10 -3.31
C ILE A 157 -6.09 12.98 -2.76
N ASP A 158 -5.37 11.91 -3.10
CA ASP A 158 -3.96 11.79 -2.73
C ASP A 158 -3.11 12.71 -3.61
N ARG A 159 -2.29 13.56 -2.98
CA ARG A 159 -1.37 14.47 -3.69
C ARG A 159 0.05 13.93 -3.79
N ALA A 160 0.39 12.90 -3.02
CA ALA A 160 1.66 12.20 -3.15
C ALA A 160 1.58 11.00 -4.10
N GLN A 161 0.39 10.41 -4.25
CA GLN A 161 0.19 9.17 -4.98
C GLN A 161 -0.84 9.34 -6.11
N PRO A 162 -0.40 9.45 -7.38
CA PRO A 162 -1.30 9.55 -8.51
C PRO A 162 -2.33 8.41 -8.53
N HIS A 163 -3.53 8.71 -9.02
CA HIS A 163 -4.63 7.74 -9.17
C HIS A 163 -5.19 7.16 -7.86
N HIS A 164 -4.73 7.65 -6.70
CA HIS A 164 -5.26 7.29 -5.39
C HIS A 164 -6.23 8.37 -4.91
N ALA A 165 -7.38 7.95 -4.42
CA ALA A 165 -8.31 8.79 -3.69
C ALA A 165 -8.93 7.99 -2.54
N TYR A 166 -9.59 8.67 -1.62
CA TYR A 166 -10.15 8.07 -0.43
C TYR A 166 -11.55 8.59 -0.16
N PHE A 167 -12.36 7.80 0.53
CA PHE A 167 -13.59 8.26 1.15
C PHE A 167 -13.74 7.69 2.56
N THR A 168 -14.31 8.45 3.48
CA THR A 168 -14.55 7.99 4.85
C THR A 168 -15.74 7.03 4.94
N ILE A 169 -15.69 6.12 5.90
CA ILE A 169 -16.77 5.19 6.26
C ILE A 169 -17.15 5.37 7.75
N PRO A 170 -18.38 5.03 8.16
CA PRO A 170 -18.91 5.43 9.47
C PRO A 170 -18.41 4.58 10.65
N ARG A 171 -17.78 3.42 10.39
CA ARG A 171 -17.31 2.49 11.42
C ARG A 171 -16.07 1.73 10.99
N ALA A 172 -15.35 1.19 11.96
CA ALA A 172 -14.27 0.24 11.72
C ALA A 172 -14.83 -1.06 11.13
N LEU A 173 -14.01 -1.72 10.31
CA LEU A 173 -14.33 -2.98 9.67
C LEU A 173 -13.27 -4.02 10.01
N GLU A 174 -13.69 -5.25 10.28
CA GLU A 174 -12.76 -6.37 10.14
C GLU A 174 -12.40 -6.55 8.66
N PHE A 175 -11.20 -7.07 8.39
CA PHE A 175 -10.71 -7.12 7.01
C PHE A 175 -11.58 -8.01 6.11
N GLU A 176 -12.19 -9.07 6.67
CA GLU A 176 -13.11 -9.93 5.91
C GLU A 176 -14.41 -9.21 5.54
N GLU A 177 -14.99 -8.43 6.47
CA GLU A 177 -16.16 -7.58 6.17
C GLU A 177 -15.83 -6.60 5.03
N PHE A 178 -14.65 -5.98 5.08
CA PHE A 178 -14.19 -5.10 4.01
C PHE A 178 -14.11 -5.81 2.65
N ARG A 179 -13.62 -7.06 2.62
CA ARG A 179 -13.55 -7.86 1.37
C ARG A 179 -14.94 -8.14 0.83
N GLU A 180 -15.87 -8.52 1.69
CA GLU A 180 -17.26 -8.79 1.32
C GLU A 180 -17.93 -7.53 0.75
N PHE A 181 -17.84 -6.40 1.46
CA PHE A 181 -18.41 -5.13 0.97
C PHE A 181 -17.77 -4.65 -0.33
N THR A 182 -16.46 -4.84 -0.49
CA THR A 182 -15.76 -4.53 -1.75
C THR A 182 -16.29 -5.37 -2.90
N LYS A 183 -16.50 -6.67 -2.67
CA LYS A 183 -17.04 -7.59 -3.68
C LYS A 183 -18.46 -7.20 -4.08
N GLU A 184 -19.31 -6.91 -3.10
CA GLU A 184 -20.71 -6.50 -3.32
C GLU A 184 -20.83 -5.13 -4.00
N ALA A 185 -19.92 -4.19 -3.67
CA ALA A 185 -19.87 -2.90 -4.34
C ALA A 185 -19.51 -3.03 -5.82
N LYS A 186 -18.63 -3.98 -6.16
CA LYS A 186 -18.20 -4.24 -7.54
C LYS A 186 -19.26 -4.89 -8.43
N TYR A 187 -20.39 -5.37 -7.90
CA TYR A 187 -21.49 -5.83 -8.75
C TYR A 187 -22.19 -4.71 -9.52
N ASP A 188 -22.05 -3.46 -9.08
CA ASP A 188 -22.58 -2.32 -9.83
C ASP A 188 -21.69 -2.05 -11.07
N THR A 189 -22.26 -2.34 -12.24
CA THR A 189 -21.59 -2.21 -13.53
C THR A 189 -21.19 -0.76 -13.85
N GLY A 190 -21.86 0.22 -13.23
CA GLY A 190 -21.58 1.65 -13.40
C GLY A 190 -20.28 2.13 -12.75
N ILE A 191 -19.71 1.35 -11.82
CA ILE A 191 -18.50 1.73 -11.07
C ILE A 191 -17.34 0.72 -11.19
N LEU A 192 -17.44 -0.25 -12.09
CA LEU A 192 -16.44 -1.30 -12.33
C LEU A 192 -15.02 -0.77 -12.55
N TYR A 193 -14.04 -1.67 -12.34
CA TYR A 193 -12.61 -1.45 -12.59
C TYR A 193 -12.00 -0.46 -11.61
N PHE A 194 -11.84 -0.90 -10.36
CA PHE A 194 -11.07 -0.21 -9.34
C PHE A 194 -10.48 -1.20 -8.34
N ASP A 195 -9.33 -0.86 -7.78
CA ASP A 195 -8.77 -1.55 -6.63
C ASP A 195 -9.11 -0.80 -5.35
N ALA A 196 -9.38 -1.54 -4.28
CA ALA A 196 -9.74 -0.98 -3.00
C ALA A 196 -8.81 -1.49 -1.90
N ALA A 197 -8.55 -0.65 -0.91
CA ALA A 197 -7.92 -1.05 0.33
C ALA A 197 -8.58 -0.37 1.51
N TYR A 198 -8.66 -1.08 2.63
CA TYR A 198 -9.12 -0.49 3.87
C TYR A 198 -8.00 0.36 4.46
N ALA A 199 -8.31 1.57 4.90
CA ALA A 199 -7.30 2.48 5.43
C ALA A 199 -7.88 3.33 6.56
N TRP A 200 -6.99 3.93 7.33
CA TRP A 200 -7.37 4.80 8.44
C TRP A 200 -6.28 5.83 8.70
N PHE A 201 -6.64 6.92 9.35
CA PHE A 201 -5.67 7.87 9.89
C PHE A 201 -6.05 8.36 11.28
N TYR A 202 -5.05 8.82 12.02
CA TYR A 202 -5.24 9.40 13.35
C TYR A 202 -5.55 10.89 13.25
N GLU A 203 -6.61 11.31 13.92
CA GLU A 203 -7.04 12.72 14.00
C GLU A 203 -7.86 12.93 15.27
N ASP A 204 -7.68 14.07 15.93
CA ASP A 204 -8.46 14.48 17.11
C ASP A 204 -8.57 13.41 18.21
N LYS A 205 -7.45 12.74 18.52
CA LYS A 205 -7.36 11.63 19.50
C LYS A 205 -8.18 10.39 19.14
N GLY A 206 -8.68 10.30 17.90
CA GLY A 206 -9.45 9.18 17.38
C GLY A 206 -8.86 8.62 16.08
N ILE A 207 -9.62 7.70 15.48
CA ILE A 207 -9.32 7.07 14.20
C ILE A 207 -10.43 7.43 13.22
N LYS A 208 -10.03 7.89 12.03
CA LYS A 208 -10.92 8.12 10.89
C LYS A 208 -10.77 6.97 9.92
N GLU A 209 -11.85 6.23 9.74
CA GLU A 209 -11.93 5.06 8.88
C GLU A 209 -12.19 5.49 7.44
N MET A 210 -11.48 4.88 6.49
CA MET A 210 -11.60 5.23 5.08
C MET A 210 -11.35 4.03 4.17
N VAL A 211 -11.80 4.15 2.92
CA VAL A 211 -11.46 3.23 1.84
C VAL A 211 -10.61 3.98 0.84
N ARG A 212 -9.43 3.43 0.53
CA ARG A 212 -8.61 3.90 -0.58
C ARG A 212 -9.13 3.27 -1.87
N VAL A 213 -9.42 4.10 -2.87
CA VAL A 213 -9.71 3.69 -4.23
C VAL A 213 -8.51 3.97 -5.11
N TYR A 214 -8.11 2.99 -5.89
CA TYR A 214 -7.13 3.14 -6.96
C TYR A 214 -7.77 2.88 -8.31
N ARG A 215 -7.62 3.84 -9.23
CA ARG A 215 -8.06 3.75 -10.62
C ARG A 215 -7.41 4.86 -11.44
N GLU A 216 -6.85 4.55 -12.60
CA GLU A 216 -6.35 5.59 -13.50
C GLU A 216 -7.51 6.47 -14.01
N ASN A 217 -7.27 7.77 -14.15
CA ASN A 217 -8.28 8.76 -14.53
C ASN A 217 -9.53 8.78 -13.61
N LEU A 218 -9.35 8.49 -12.33
CA LEU A 218 -10.43 8.57 -11.33
C LEU A 218 -10.95 10.01 -11.18
N THR A 219 -12.22 10.22 -11.52
CA THR A 219 -12.91 11.50 -11.34
C THR A 219 -13.63 11.54 -9.98
N LEU A 220 -13.86 12.75 -9.45
CA LEU A 220 -14.58 12.94 -8.19
C LEU A 220 -16.00 12.36 -8.23
N ASN A 221 -16.70 12.48 -9.36
CA ASN A 221 -18.03 11.89 -9.55
C ASN A 221 -18.00 10.36 -9.48
N LYS A 222 -16.96 9.72 -10.05
CA LYS A 222 -16.80 8.27 -9.97
C LYS A 222 -16.47 7.84 -8.54
N LEU A 223 -15.62 8.59 -7.84
CA LEU A 223 -15.31 8.34 -6.43
C LEU A 223 -16.57 8.44 -5.55
N LYS A 224 -17.41 9.46 -5.77
CA LYS A 224 -18.72 9.62 -5.10
C LYS A 224 -19.61 8.40 -5.33
N ALA A 225 -19.76 7.96 -6.57
CA ALA A 225 -20.57 6.79 -6.89
C ALA A 225 -20.06 5.50 -6.20
N ILE A 226 -18.73 5.30 -6.15
CA ILE A 226 -18.13 4.17 -5.43
C ILE A 226 -18.45 4.26 -3.93
N ARG A 227 -18.22 5.42 -3.30
CA ARG A 227 -18.55 5.65 -1.89
C ARG A 227 -20.02 5.33 -1.60
N ASP A 228 -20.94 5.88 -2.40
CA ASP A 228 -22.37 5.75 -2.16
C ASP A 228 -22.82 4.28 -2.26
N ARG A 229 -22.21 3.51 -3.17
CA ARG A 229 -22.42 2.06 -3.25
C ARG A 229 -21.90 1.35 -2.00
N TYR A 230 -20.70 1.66 -1.51
CA TYR A 230 -20.17 1.10 -0.26
C TYR A 230 -21.12 1.39 0.91
N LEU A 231 -21.53 2.66 1.08
CA LEU A 231 -22.43 3.06 2.16
C LEU A 231 -23.81 2.42 2.05
N THR A 232 -24.25 2.01 0.86
CA THR A 232 -25.50 1.27 0.67
C THR A 232 -25.35 -0.19 1.09
N VAL A 233 -24.23 -0.83 0.75
CA VAL A 233 -23.94 -2.24 1.09
C VAL A 233 -23.64 -2.41 2.59
N MET A 234 -23.13 -1.37 3.25
CA MET A 234 -22.80 -1.38 4.68
C MET A 234 -24.00 -1.20 5.63
N LYS A 235 -25.19 -0.90 5.09
CA LYS A 235 -26.44 -0.76 5.87
C LYS A 235 -27.06 -2.13 6.12
#